data_AF-A0A9D8PEV9-F1
#
_entry.id   AF-A0A9D8PEV9-F1
#
_cell.length_a   1.000
_cell.length_b   1.000
_cell.length_c   1.000
_cell.angle_alpha   90.00
_cell.angle_beta   90.00
_cell.angle_gamma   90.00
#
_symmetry.space_group_name_H-M   'P 1'
#
loop_
_entity.id
_entity.type
_entity.pdbx_description
1 polymer ?
#
loop_
_entity_poly.entity_id
_entity_poly.type
_entity_poly.pdbx_seq_one_letter_code
_entity_poly.pdbx_strand_id
1 'polypeptide(L)' 'MPAYIVSLSRSYLVTVEAETKEMAAHVAEFFVGGEADLSTESDRKAIRFQITEIEMTVNDAIEVNGVVEKVR' A
#
# COMPACT_ATOMS: atom_id res chain seq x y z
N MET A 1 -11.83 19.31 -19.02
CA MET A 1 -11.99 17.85 -19.09
C MET A 1 -12.97 17.44 -17.99
N PRO A 2 -13.86 16.46 -18.23
CA PRO A 2 -14.75 15.95 -17.18
C PRO A 2 -13.93 15.27 -16.07
N ALA A 3 -14.43 15.33 -14.83
CA ALA A 3 -13.83 14.66 -13.68
C ALA A 3 -14.58 13.35 -13.37
N TYR A 4 -13.83 12.33 -12.97
CA TYR A 4 -14.36 11.02 -12.58
C TYR A 4 -13.74 10.59 -11.25
N ILE A 5 -14.55 9.92 -10.42
CA ILE A 5 -14.11 9.24 -9.21
C ILE A 5 -13.86 7.78 -9.60
N VAL A 6 -12.66 7.28 -9.32
CA VAL A 6 -12.26 5.90 -9.62
C VAL A 6 -11.95 5.17 -8.32
N SER A 7 -12.61 4.05 -8.09
CA SER A 7 -12.25 3.10 -7.04
C SER A 7 -11.16 2.17 -7.58
N LEU A 8 -10.02 2.14 -6.91
CA LEU A 8 -8.86 1.34 -7.29
C LEU A 8 -8.51 0.39 -6.16
N SER A 9 -8.48 -0.90 -6.45
CA SER A 9 -8.03 -1.93 -5.52
C SER A 9 -6.68 -2.46 -5.94
N ARG A 10 -5.76 -2.52 -4.97
CA ARG A 10 -4.45 -3.13 -5.14
C ARG A 10 -4.20 -4.12 -4.04
N SER A 11 -3.61 -5.25 -4.39
CA SER A 11 -3.19 -6.28 -3.44
C SER A 11 -1.75 -6.65 -3.72
N TYR A 12 -1.02 -6.93 -2.64
CA TYR A 12 0.41 -7.17 -2.68
C TYR A 12 0.74 -8.45 -1.91
N LEU A 13 1.71 -9.20 -2.40
CA LEU A 13 2.48 -10.14 -1.60
C LEU A 13 3.74 -9.42 -1.13
N VAL A 14 3.98 -9.44 0.18
CA VAL A 14 5.08 -8.72 0.81
C VAL A 14 5.95 -9.72 1.56
N THR A 15 7.23 -9.76 1.22
CA THR A 15 8.22 -10.58 1.93
C THR A 15 8.90 -9.72 2.98
N VAL A 16 8.80 -10.13 4.25
CA VAL A 16 9.32 -9.39 5.40
C VAL A 16 10.17 -10.30 6.27
N GLU A 17 11.38 -9.85 6.58
CA GLU A 17 12.22 -10.39 7.64
C GLU A 17 11.89 -9.68 8.96
N ALA A 18 11.40 -10.42 9.95
CA ALA A 18 10.94 -9.89 11.24
C ALA A 18 11.01 -10.98 12.33
N GLU A 19 11.13 -10.56 13.60
CA GLU A 19 11.17 -11.45 14.77
C GLU A 19 9.88 -12.28 14.96
N THR A 20 8.71 -11.76 14.59
CA THR A 20 7.42 -12.46 14.70
C THR A 20 6.52 -12.21 13.49
N LYS A 21 5.56 -13.11 13.25
CA LYS A 21 4.58 -12.96 12.17
C LYS A 21 3.65 -11.77 12.39
N GLU A 22 3.32 -11.45 13.64
CA GLU A 22 2.52 -10.30 14.01
C GLU A 22 3.26 -8.99 13.68
N MET A 23 4.57 -8.95 13.94
CA MET A 23 5.40 -7.80 13.57
C MET A 23 5.50 -7.67 12.05
N ALA A 24 5.71 -8.78 11.32
CA ALA A 24 5.73 -8.77 9.85
C ALA A 24 4.45 -8.16 9.25
N ALA A 25 3.28 -8.56 9.77
CA ALA A 25 2.00 -7.99 9.35
C ALA A 25 1.90 -6.50 9.65
N HIS A 26 2.29 -6.09 10.87
CA HIS A 26 2.22 -4.69 11.28
C HIS A 26 3.12 -3.78 10.44
N VAL A 27 4.36 -4.18 10.17
CA VAL A 27 5.28 -3.36 9.37
C VAL A 27 4.86 -3.32 7.90
N ALA A 28 4.27 -4.39 7.36
CA ALA A 28 3.72 -4.38 6.01
C ALA A 28 2.53 -3.42 5.89
N GLU A 29 1.60 -3.44 6.86
CA GLU A 29 0.47 -2.50 6.90
C GLU A 29 0.92 -1.04 6.98
N PHE A 30 1.95 -0.78 7.78
CA PHE A 30 2.35 0.60 8.09
C PHE A 30 3.32 1.20 7.07
N PHE A 31 4.27 0.42 6.55
CA PHE A 31 5.37 0.94 5.72
C PHE A 31 5.22 0.65 4.23
N VAL A 32 4.32 -0.23 3.79
CA VAL A 32 4.11 -0.46 2.35
C VAL A 32 3.22 0.63 1.76
N GLY A 33 3.78 1.37 0.80
CA GLY A 33 3.07 2.40 0.04
C GLY A 33 3.17 2.15 -1.45
N GLY A 34 2.15 1.53 -2.03
CA GLY A 34 2.24 1.06 -3.41
C GLY A 34 3.19 -0.12 -3.54
N GLU A 35 4.12 -0.09 -4.51
CA GLU A 35 5.17 -1.10 -4.70
C GLU A 35 6.48 -0.74 -3.98
N ALA A 36 6.42 0.07 -2.92
CA ALA A 36 7.61 0.59 -2.26
C ALA A 36 7.57 0.42 -0.73
N ASP A 37 8.74 0.15 -0.15
CA ASP A 37 9.01 0.28 1.28
C ASP A 37 9.25 1.74 1.62
N LEU A 38 8.36 2.35 2.39
CA LEU A 38 8.45 3.74 2.85
C LEU A 38 9.19 3.89 4.18
N SER A 39 9.67 2.81 4.79
CA SER A 39 10.42 2.88 6.03
C SER A 39 11.77 3.57 5.85
N THR A 40 12.20 4.30 6.87
CA THR A 40 13.55 4.85 6.93
C THR A 40 14.53 3.80 7.47
N GLU A 41 15.82 4.03 7.29
CA GLU A 41 16.85 3.19 7.90
C GLU A 41 16.75 3.18 9.43
N SER A 42 16.36 4.32 10.02
CA SER A 42 16.13 4.44 11.47
C SER A 42 14.97 3.55 11.93
N ASP A 43 13.87 3.51 11.18
CA ASP A 43 12.71 2.66 11.50
C ASP A 43 13.08 1.19 11.46
N ARG A 44 13.76 0.76 10.38
CA ARG A 44 14.21 -0.63 10.21
C ARG A 44 15.13 -1.08 11.34
N LYS A 45 16.05 -0.21 11.78
CA LYS A 45 16.95 -0.51 12.91
C LYS A 45 16.21 -0.53 14.25
N ALA A 46 15.29 0.40 14.48
CA ALA A 46 14.57 0.52 15.75
C ALA A 46 13.61 -0.65 15.98
N ILE A 47 12.90 -1.07 14.93
CA ILE A 47 11.88 -2.12 14.98
C ILE A 47 12.47 -3.49 14.60
N ARG A 48 13.69 -3.53 14.04
CA ARG A 48 14.42 -4.75 13.64
C ARG A 48 13.66 -5.58 12.60
N PHE A 49 13.30 -4.93 11.50
CA PHE A 49 12.69 -5.59 10.35
C PHE A 49 13.33 -5.14 9.04
N GLN A 50 13.07 -5.90 7.98
CA GLN A 50 13.41 -5.53 6.62
C GLN A 50 12.34 -6.04 5.65
N ILE A 51 11.80 -5.16 4.82
CA ILE A 51 10.98 -5.57 3.66
C ILE A 51 11.95 -5.86 2.52
N THR A 52 11.90 -7.07 1.97
CA THR A 52 12.84 -7.53 0.93
C THR A 52 12.20 -7.57 -0.45
N GLU A 53 10.87 -7.75 -0.52
CA GLU A 53 10.13 -7.82 -1.77
C GLU A 53 8.68 -7.34 -1.59
N ILE A 54 8.17 -6.64 -2.60
CA ILE A 54 6.76 -6.24 -2.71
C ILE A 54 6.32 -6.55 -4.15
N GLU A 55 5.42 -7.51 -4.30
CA GLU A 55 4.88 -7.92 -5.59
C GLU A 55 3.39 -7.57 -5.65
N MET A 56 2.99 -6.77 -6.64
CA MET A 56 1.57 -6.48 -6.88
C MET A 56 0.90 -7.67 -7.57
N THR A 57 -0.14 -8.22 -6.96
CA THR A 57 -0.90 -9.36 -7.50
C THR A 57 -2.28 -8.97 -8.02
N VAL A 58 -2.81 -7.82 -7.60
CA VAL A 58 -4.08 -7.23 -8.09
C VAL A 58 -3.89 -5.75 -8.36
N ASN A 59 -4.39 -5.25 -9.50
CA ASN A 59 -4.33 -3.84 -9.90
C ASN A 59 -5.59 -3.42 -10.68
N ASP A 60 -6.74 -3.46 -10.02
CA ASP A 60 -8.03 -3.37 -10.70
C ASP A 60 -8.76 -2.06 -10.36
N ALA A 61 -9.21 -1.37 -11.39
CA ALA A 61 -10.21 -0.32 -11.25
C ALA A 61 -11.60 -0.97 -11.17
N ILE A 62 -12.29 -0.78 -10.05
CA ILE A 62 -13.55 -1.47 -9.75
C ILE A 62 -14.76 -0.64 -10.17
N GLU A 63 -14.75 0.66 -9.84
CA GLU A 63 -15.88 1.56 -10.09
C GLU A 63 -15.40 2.88 -10.67
N VAL A 64 -16.16 3.43 -11.62
CA VAL A 64 -15.91 4.73 -12.24
C VAL A 64 -17.20 5.54 -12.25
N ASN A 65 -17.25 6.62 -11.47
CA ASN A 65 -18.41 7.51 -11.36
C ASN A 65 -18.08 8.89 -11.93
N GLY A 66 -18.96 9.46 -12.75
CA GLY A 66 -18.82 10.85 -13.22
C GLY A 66 -19.11 11.85 -12.10
N VAL A 67 -18.37 12.96 -12.07
CA VAL A 67 -18.66 14.06 -11.14
C VAL A 67 -19.74 14.95 -11.75
N VAL A 68 -20.97 14.90 -11.21
CA VAL A 68 -22.01 15.88 -11.54
C VAL A 68 -21.61 17.20 -10.87
N GLU A 69 -21.49 18.28 -11.64
CA GLU A 69 -21.21 19.61 -11.10
C GLU A 69 -22.23 19.94 -10.01
N LYS A 70 -21.76 20.19 -8.78
CA LYS A 70 -22.62 20.75 -7.73
C LYS A 70 -23.02 22.15 -8.19
N VAL A 71 -24.27 22.30 -8.62
CA VAL A 71 -24.90 23.61 -8.82
C VAL A 71 -24.80 24.36 -7.48
N ARG A 72 -24.03 25.44 -7.47
CA ARG A 72 -23.90 26.36 -6.34
C ARG A 72 -25.13 27.25 -6.24
#